data_AF-T0DSJ4-F1
#
_entry.id   AF-T0DSJ4-F1
#
_cell.length_a   1.000
_cell.length_b   1.000
_cell.length_c   1.000
_cell.angle_alpha   90.00
_cell.angle_beta   90.00
_cell.angle_gamma   90.00
#
_symmetry.space_group_name_H-M   'P 1'
#
loop_
_entity.id
_entity.type
_entity.pdbx_description
1 polymer ?
#
loop_
_entity_poly.entity_id
_entity_poly.type
_entity_poly.pdbx_seq_one_letter_code
_entity_poly.pdbx_strand_id
1 'polypeptide(L)' 'MQKLEYKDISGLSGKEIDAKVVEMRRAIFDINMSKTTSGIEKPHELKLAKKNIAKLLTAKNAKGE' A
#
# COMPACT_ATOMS: atom_id res chain seq x y z
N MET A 1 3.17 -8.64 -5.19
CA MET A 1 2.82 -7.93 -3.94
C MET A 1 2.10 -8.88 -2.99
N GLN A 2 2.51 -8.94 -1.73
CA GLN A 2 1.84 -9.75 -0.71
C GLN A 2 0.65 -8.96 -0.12
N LYS A 3 -0.45 -9.66 0.17
CA LYS A 3 -1.63 -9.07 0.82
C LYS A 3 -1.27 -8.73 2.26
N LEU A 4 -1.37 -7.46 2.63
CA LEU A 4 -1.22 -7.07 4.04
C LEU A 4 -2.50 -7.44 4.78
N GLU A 5 -2.36 -8.29 5.79
CA GLU A 5 -3.41 -8.65 6.73
C GLU A 5 -3.47 -7.60 7.84
N TYR A 6 -4.68 -7.34 8.35
CA TYR A 6 -4.91 -6.23 9.30
C TYR A 6 -4.15 -6.42 10.61
N LYS A 7 -3.87 -7.68 10.99
CA LYS A 7 -3.07 -8.04 12.17
C LYS A 7 -1.63 -7.53 12.10
N ASP A 8 -1.02 -7.53 10.92
CA ASP A 8 0.34 -7.02 10.72
C ASP A 8 0.39 -5.49 10.81
N ILE A 9 -0.75 -4.84 10.62
CA ILE A 9 -0.88 -3.38 10.62
C ILE A 9 -1.17 -2.85 12.03
N SER A 10 -1.94 -3.59 12.84
CA SER A 10 -2.24 -3.22 14.23
C SER A 10 -1.00 -3.23 15.13
N GLY A 11 0.09 -3.90 14.74
CA GLY A 11 1.36 -3.89 15.49
C GLY A 11 2.25 -2.67 15.21
N LEU A 12 2.05 -1.96 14.08
CA LEU A 12 2.98 -0.92 13.62
C LEU A 12 2.72 0.43 14.29
N SER A 13 3.79 1.14 14.64
CA SER A 13 3.70 2.53 15.11
C SER A 13 3.20 3.46 14.01
N GLY A 14 2.55 4.58 14.36
CA GLY A 14 2.00 5.54 13.38
C GLY A 14 3.04 6.02 12.36
N LYS A 15 4.30 6.19 12.78
CA LYS A 15 5.44 6.54 11.91
C LYS A 15 5.81 5.42 10.92
N GLU A 16 5.72 4.17 11.33
CA GLU A 16 5.98 3.01 10.47
C GLU A 16 4.87 2.81 9.44
N ILE A 17 3.63 3.14 9.82
CA ILE A 17 2.50 3.15 8.89
C ILE A 17 2.73 4.19 7.79
N ASP A 18 3.13 5.42 8.15
CA ASP A 18 3.44 6.45 7.17
C ASP A 18 4.59 6.06 6.24
N ALA A 19 5.67 5.47 6.78
CA ALA A 19 6.79 4.96 5.97
C ALA A 19 6.33 3.92 4.95
N LYS A 20 5.52 2.93 5.36
CA LYS A 20 4.95 1.91 4.46
C LYS A 20 3.97 2.50 3.45
N VAL A 21 3.23 3.55 3.80
CA VAL A 21 2.36 4.27 2.85
C VAL A 21 3.20 4.93 1.76
N VAL A 22 4.32 5.56 2.10
CA VAL A 22 5.23 6.18 1.12
C VAL A 22 5.84 5.14 0.19
N GLU A 23 6.30 4.01 0.72
CA GLU A 23 6.81 2.90 -0.10
C GLU A 23 5.76 2.35 -1.05
N MET A 24 4.53 2.11 -0.58
CA MET A 24 3.46 1.61 -1.45
C MET A 24 3.00 2.63 -2.49
N ARG A 25 3.09 3.92 -2.21
CA ARG A 25 2.85 4.97 -3.21
C ARG A 25 3.92 4.97 -4.30
N ARG A 26 5.19 4.76 -3.94
CA ARG A 26 6.28 4.57 -4.92
C ARG A 26 6.05 3.34 -5.78
N ALA A 27 5.67 2.22 -5.17
CA ALA A 27 5.36 1.01 -5.94
C ALA A 27 4.18 1.21 -6.92
N ILE A 28 3.17 2.02 -6.56
CA ILE A 28 2.09 2.39 -7.50
C ILE A 28 2.64 3.26 -8.64
N PHE A 29 3.54 4.19 -8.35
CA PHE A 29 4.18 5.02 -9.37
C PHE A 29 4.96 4.15 -10.36
N ASP A 30 5.76 3.20 -9.87
CA ASP A 30 6.52 2.28 -10.71
C ASP A 30 5.59 1.41 -11.57
N ILE A 31 4.51 0.87 -10.99
CA ILE A 31 3.51 0.11 -11.75
C ILE A 31 2.85 0.98 -12.84
N ASN A 32 2.54 2.25 -12.56
CA ASN A 32 1.99 3.18 -13.55
C ASN A 32 3.01 3.56 -14.64
N MET A 33 4.29 3.64 -14.27
CA MET A 33 5.39 3.85 -15.20
C MET A 33 5.49 2.63 -16.14
N SER A 34 5.65 1.43 -15.59
CA SER A 34 5.69 0.17 -16.35
C SER A 34 4.46 -0.04 -17.24
N LYS A 35 3.26 0.31 -16.74
CA LYS A 35 2.03 0.32 -17.54
C LYS A 35 2.17 1.16 -18.81
N THR A 36 2.78 2.33 -18.69
CA THR A 36 2.94 3.29 -19.79
C THR A 36 4.01 2.84 -20.76
N THR A 37 5.10 2.25 -20.26
CA THR A 37 6.27 1.89 -21.09
C THR A 37 6.14 0.53 -21.77
N SER A 38 5.52 -0.46 -21.11
CA SER A 38 5.55 -1.86 -21.56
C SER A 38 4.17 -2.55 -21.52
N GLY A 39 3.13 -1.83 -21.12
CA GLY A 39 1.79 -2.39 -20.90
C GLY A 39 1.58 -2.91 -19.47
N ILE A 40 0.32 -3.13 -19.07
CA ILE A 40 0.01 -3.71 -17.75
C ILE A 40 0.32 -5.21 -17.80
N GLU A 41 1.34 -5.64 -17.07
CA GLU A 41 1.61 -7.07 -16.86
C GLU A 41 0.72 -7.65 -15.75
N LYS A 42 0.48 -6.89 -14.67
CA LYS A 42 -0.18 -7.40 -13.46
C LYS A 42 -1.21 -6.40 -12.90
N PRO A 43 -2.42 -6.32 -13.49
CA PRO A 43 -3.45 -5.37 -13.06
C PRO A 43 -3.91 -5.58 -11.61
N HIS A 44 -3.80 -6.83 -11.13
CA HIS A 44 -4.14 -7.20 -9.76
C HIS A 44 -3.23 -6.56 -8.71
N GLU A 45 -1.97 -6.27 -9.04
CA GLU A 45 -1.03 -5.65 -8.10
C GLU A 45 -1.41 -4.20 -7.81
N LEU A 46 -1.89 -3.45 -8.81
CA LEU A 46 -2.41 -2.11 -8.61
C LEU A 46 -3.62 -2.10 -7.66
N LYS A 47 -4.54 -3.06 -7.84
CA LYS A 47 -5.71 -3.23 -6.97
C LYS A 47 -5.30 -3.62 -5.55
N LEU A 48 -4.29 -4.47 -5.40
CA LEU A 48 -3.78 -4.92 -4.12
C LEU A 48 -3.05 -3.79 -3.37
N ALA A 49 -2.19 -3.03 -4.06
CA ALA A 49 -1.49 -1.86 -3.51
C ALA A 49 -2.47 -0.82 -2.96
N LYS A 50 -3.51 -0.48 -3.74
CA LYS A 50 -4.56 0.45 -3.30
C LYS A 50 -5.31 -0.05 -2.06
N LYS A 51 -5.66 -1.34 -2.02
CA LYS A 51 -6.31 -1.95 -0.84
C LYS A 51 -5.39 -1.95 0.38
N ASN A 52 -4.10 -2.23 0.19
CA ASN A 52 -3.14 -2.24 1.28
C ASN A 52 -2.94 -0.82 1.85
N ILE A 53 -2.84 0.22 1.01
CA ILE A 53 -2.80 1.62 1.47
C ILE A 53 -4.06 1.99 2.25
N ALA A 54 -5.25 1.63 1.75
CA ALA A 54 -6.51 1.92 2.45
C ALA A 54 -6.52 1.28 3.85
N LYS A 55 -6.10 0.01 3.98
CA LYS A 55 -6.00 -0.66 5.27
C LYS A 55 -4.98 0.00 6.22
N LEU A 56 -3.82 0.42 5.70
CA LEU A 56 -2.82 1.14 6.48
C LEU A 56 -3.38 2.45 7.04
N LEU A 57 -4.07 3.23 6.20
CA LEU A 57 -4.69 4.49 6.61
C LEU A 57 -5.85 4.27 7.59
N THR A 58 -6.66 3.23 7.40
CA THR A 58 -7.71 2.85 8.36
C THR A 58 -7.12 2.50 9.72
N ALA A 59 -6.04 1.71 9.75
CA ALA A 59 -5.38 1.36 11.01
C ALA A 59 -4.72 2.56 11.69
N LYS A 60 -4.18 3.52 10.91
CA LYS A 60 -3.69 4.80 11.43
C LYS A 60 -4.82 5.59 12.11
N ASN A 61 -5.94 5.75 11.41
CA ASN A 61 -7.13 6.42 11.93
C ASN A 61 -7.78 5.68 13.11
N ALA A 62 -7.63 4.35 13.20
CA ALA A 62 -8.12 3.57 14.34
C ALA A 62 -7.18 3.63 15.56
N LYS A 63 -5.92 4.05 15.38
CA LYS A 63 -4.91 4.19 16.44
C LYS A 63 -4.78 5.61 17.02
N GLY A 64 -5.18 6.65 16.29
CA GLY A 64 -5.44 7.99 16.86
C GLY A 64 -6.92 8.08 17.27
N GLU A 65 -7.26 8.50 18.48
CA GLU A 65 -7.30 9.91 18.92
C GLU A 65 -8.32 10.74 18.12
#